data_AF-A0A381S1K2-F1
#
_entry.id   AF-A0A381S1K2-F1
#
_cell.length_a   1.000
_cell.length_b   1.000
_cell.length_c   1.000
_cell.angle_alpha   90.00
_cell.angle_beta   90.00
_cell.angle_gamma   90.00
#
_symmetry.space_group_name_H-M   'P 1'
#
loop_
_entity.id
_entity.type
_entity.pdbx_description
1 polymer ?
#
loop_
_entity_poly.entity_id
_entity_poly.type
_entity_poly.pdbx_seq_one_letter_code
_entity_poly.pdbx_strand_id
1 'polypeptide(L)'
;MGALHTLSGGVLKMTAQMPPLGAADVRSGELQIEREGNWETVSTGEVIDLSYTMPFRIEDWDGSADTPYRIVYDLKVGGFPSNMTETHTYEGTIRQEPQRDDFILASMNCQHFSARPDRDASARGYWNREGIWFPHAEVSKAVAYHDPDLLFFAGDQIYEGGLAGIVREPFDEAALDYLYHWYWFIWSFRDLMRDIPTIATPDDHDVYQGNIWGAGGKKGEASEGLTAQDSGGYTMDPRWVNAVHRTQTSHHPDAWDPTPIDQDITVWYTKMDYGGISMAVVSDRMFKSAPSVDIDQGQVVNGWFQNPRFDPATQSDVPQAAFLGARQLTFLDYWTQDWSNGIWMKVLLSQTLFSNLATIPAGASSGAVLPNLAVAGPEEYIEGDEKAADADSGGWPQSGRNRALRMMRKAFASHVTGDQHLGSTIQYGIDEFGDGPFAFVVPSVANLWPRRWYPPEAGANREPGAPRYAGEHFDGFGNRMTVHAVANPVQSGAVPSALYDRVPGYGIIRFDKLSRNIVFEAWPRWVDPSSLDARQFYGWPVTFNQFDNYGGEVGYLPMLEIFGLESPVLQLIDERTDEIIYTVRVPSSTFRPKIFDTQATYTIIIGEPGTPSMRTFTGIRMATGDGERVEVVF
;
A
#
# COMPACT_ATOMS: atom_id res chain seq x y z
N MET A 1 -22.66 4.95 10.79
CA MET A 1 -21.63 4.03 11.29
C MET A 1 -20.99 3.31 10.11
N GLY A 2 -19.74 2.90 10.28
CA GLY A 2 -19.07 1.86 9.50
C GLY A 2 -18.15 1.08 10.43
N ALA A 3 -17.65 -0.07 9.98
CA ALA A 3 -16.68 -0.86 10.74
C ALA A 3 -15.56 -1.33 9.82
N LEU A 4 -14.34 -1.35 10.36
CA LEU A 4 -13.16 -1.95 9.74
C LEU A 4 -12.59 -2.96 10.72
N HIS A 5 -12.07 -4.08 10.22
CA HIS A 5 -11.53 -5.12 11.08
C HIS A 5 -10.33 -5.84 10.45
N THR A 6 -9.46 -6.41 11.28
CA THR A 6 -8.43 -7.36 10.85
C THR A 6 -8.45 -8.61 11.72
N LEU A 7 -7.98 -9.72 11.15
CA LEU A 7 -7.79 -11.00 11.79
C LEU A 7 -6.32 -11.39 11.64
N SER A 8 -5.58 -11.54 12.74
CA SER A 8 -4.21 -12.03 12.67
C SER A 8 -3.75 -12.64 13.98
N GLY A 9 -3.07 -13.79 13.92
CA GLY A 9 -2.50 -14.44 15.10
C GLY A 9 -3.53 -14.80 16.18
N GLY A 10 -4.76 -15.15 15.78
CA GLY A 10 -5.86 -15.42 16.72
C GLY A 10 -6.43 -14.16 17.40
N VAL A 11 -6.20 -12.97 16.85
CA VAL A 11 -6.75 -11.72 17.38
C VAL A 11 -7.65 -11.07 16.33
N LEU A 12 -8.88 -10.76 16.73
CA LEU A 12 -9.79 -9.86 16.01
C LEU A 12 -9.65 -8.46 16.60
N LYS A 13 -9.29 -7.49 15.77
CA LYS A 13 -9.40 -6.05 16.10
C LYS A 13 -10.40 -5.41 15.16
N MET A 14 -11.30 -4.60 15.72
CA MET A 14 -12.32 -3.89 14.98
C MET A 14 -12.39 -2.45 15.44
N THR A 15 -12.62 -1.53 14.51
CA THR A 15 -12.92 -0.13 14.80
C THR A 15 -14.28 0.21 14.22
N ALA A 16 -15.23 0.52 15.10
CA ALA A 16 -16.50 1.11 14.70
C ALA A 16 -16.35 2.63 14.60
N GLN A 17 -16.68 3.19 13.44
CA GLN A 17 -16.70 4.63 13.22
C GLN A 17 -18.06 5.22 13.58
N MET A 18 -18.12 5.98 14.67
CA MET A 18 -19.31 6.70 15.12
C MET A 18 -19.41 8.07 14.43
N PRO A 19 -20.62 8.66 14.28
CA PRO A 19 -20.76 10.09 13.99
C PRO A 19 -20.18 10.94 15.15
N PRO A 20 -19.95 12.25 14.98
CA PRO A 20 -19.62 13.11 16.11
C PRO A 20 -20.74 13.08 17.15
N LEU A 21 -20.39 12.79 18.39
CA LEU A 21 -21.31 12.67 19.52
C LEU A 21 -21.08 13.80 20.53
N GLY A 22 -22.16 14.37 21.03
CA GLY A 22 -22.12 15.33 22.12
C GLY A 22 -21.74 14.68 23.45
N ALA A 23 -21.33 15.51 24.42
CA ALA A 23 -20.90 15.04 25.74
C ALA A 23 -22.01 14.32 26.54
N ALA A 24 -23.28 14.52 26.17
CA ALA A 24 -24.42 13.92 26.85
C ALA A 24 -24.99 12.69 26.12
N ASP A 25 -24.41 12.30 24.98
CA ASP A 25 -24.74 11.08 24.27
C ASP A 25 -24.09 9.87 24.94
N VAL A 26 -24.59 8.68 24.65
CA VAL A 26 -24.01 7.43 25.15
C VAL A 26 -22.59 7.30 24.58
N ARG A 27 -21.62 7.00 25.45
CA ARG A 27 -20.19 6.99 25.10
C ARG A 27 -19.61 5.58 24.97
N SER A 28 -20.45 4.57 25.03
CA SER A 28 -20.06 3.16 24.94
C SER A 28 -21.00 2.37 24.03
N GLY A 29 -20.52 1.24 23.53
CA GLY A 29 -21.30 0.29 22.75
C GLY A 29 -20.75 -1.12 22.89
N GLU A 30 -21.52 -2.09 22.43
CA GLU A 30 -21.19 -3.51 22.56
C GLU A 30 -20.92 -4.12 21.20
N LEU A 31 -19.87 -4.92 21.11
CA LEU A 31 -19.70 -5.87 20.00
C LEU A 31 -20.32 -7.19 20.44
N GLN A 32 -21.32 -7.63 19.70
CA GLN A 32 -21.98 -8.91 19.88
C GLN A 32 -21.74 -9.81 18.68
N ILE A 33 -21.62 -11.12 18.92
CA ILE A 33 -21.55 -12.14 17.87
C ILE A 33 -22.67 -13.14 18.04
N GLU A 34 -23.08 -13.78 16.94
CA GLU A 34 -24.08 -14.84 16.99
C GLU A 34 -23.42 -16.19 17.27
N ARG A 35 -23.84 -16.85 18.36
CA ARG A 35 -23.46 -18.23 18.71
C ARG A 35 -24.70 -19.04 19.01
N GLU A 36 -24.85 -20.18 18.33
CA GLU A 36 -25.98 -21.09 18.52
C GLU A 36 -27.36 -20.39 18.41
N GLY A 37 -27.47 -19.38 17.53
CA GLY A 37 -28.69 -18.60 17.31
C GLY A 37 -28.99 -17.54 18.39
N ASN A 38 -28.03 -17.26 19.29
CA ASN A 38 -28.14 -16.22 20.31
C ASN A 38 -27.02 -15.18 20.12
N TRP A 39 -27.36 -13.92 20.38
CA TRP A 39 -26.37 -12.84 20.39
C TRP A 39 -25.67 -12.77 21.75
N GLU A 40 -24.34 -12.87 21.75
CA GLU A 40 -23.48 -12.77 22.94
C GLU A 40 -22.59 -11.54 22.84
N THR A 41 -22.55 -10.71 23.90
CA THR A 41 -21.59 -9.61 24.03
C THR A 41 -20.20 -10.15 24.29
N VAL A 42 -19.28 -9.95 23.34
CA VAL A 42 -17.88 -10.40 23.45
C VAL A 42 -16.91 -9.28 23.76
N SER A 43 -17.31 -8.02 23.55
CA SER A 43 -16.50 -6.86 23.88
C SER A 43 -17.36 -5.62 24.08
N THR A 44 -16.88 -4.67 24.88
CA THR A 44 -17.46 -3.33 25.05
C THR A 44 -16.39 -2.32 24.65
N GLY A 45 -16.79 -1.33 23.87
CA GLY A 45 -15.91 -0.26 23.39
C GLY A 45 -16.39 1.10 23.91
N GLU A 46 -15.44 2.01 24.12
CA GLU A 46 -15.73 3.41 24.44
C GLU A 46 -15.38 4.31 23.25
N VAL A 47 -16.18 5.36 23.05
CA VAL A 47 -15.97 6.34 21.98
C VAL A 47 -14.83 7.27 22.38
N ILE A 48 -13.76 7.22 21.59
CA ILE A 48 -12.58 8.07 21.77
C ILE A 48 -12.83 9.42 21.09
N ASP A 49 -12.61 10.50 21.84
CA ASP A 49 -12.77 11.87 21.36
C ASP A 49 -11.84 12.19 20.18
N LEU A 50 -12.21 13.22 19.42
CA LEU A 50 -11.60 13.67 18.15
C LEU A 50 -11.75 12.70 16.98
N SER A 51 -11.52 11.39 17.17
CA SER A 51 -11.68 10.40 16.09
C SER A 51 -13.08 9.80 16.02
N TYR A 52 -13.86 9.86 17.12
CA TYR A 52 -15.17 9.21 17.28
C TYR A 52 -15.14 7.73 16.86
N THR A 53 -14.03 7.08 17.17
CA THR A 53 -13.80 5.66 16.96
C THR A 53 -14.15 4.91 18.23
N MET A 54 -14.77 3.76 18.09
CA MET A 54 -15.02 2.82 19.17
C MET A 54 -14.29 1.51 18.83
N PRO A 55 -13.08 1.29 19.38
CA PRO A 55 -12.28 0.11 19.10
C PRO A 55 -12.72 -1.08 19.96
N PHE A 56 -12.58 -2.28 19.39
CA PHE A 56 -12.80 -3.56 20.03
C PHE A 56 -11.60 -4.47 19.78
N ARG A 57 -11.27 -5.30 20.77
CA ARG A 57 -10.25 -6.35 20.68
C ARG A 57 -10.79 -7.63 21.28
N ILE A 58 -10.60 -8.73 20.57
CA ILE A 58 -10.97 -10.08 21.01
C ILE A 58 -9.76 -10.96 20.74
N GLU A 59 -9.24 -11.56 21.81
CA GLU A 59 -8.15 -12.53 21.75
C GLU A 59 -8.72 -13.95 21.60
N ASP A 60 -7.87 -14.89 21.22
CA ASP A 60 -8.24 -16.29 20.96
C ASP A 60 -9.44 -16.42 19.99
N TRP A 61 -9.48 -15.53 18.98
CA TRP A 61 -10.51 -15.51 17.95
C TRP A 61 -10.42 -16.75 17.06
N ASP A 62 -11.54 -17.47 16.94
CA ASP A 62 -11.69 -18.59 16.03
C ASP A 62 -12.09 -18.09 14.63
N GLY A 63 -11.10 -18.03 13.73
CA GLY A 63 -11.29 -17.65 12.32
C GLY A 63 -11.76 -18.80 11.43
N SER A 64 -12.14 -19.97 11.98
CA SER A 64 -12.44 -21.16 11.18
C SER A 64 -13.83 -21.18 10.53
N ALA A 65 -14.71 -20.23 10.87
CA ALA A 65 -16.06 -20.12 10.32
C ALA A 65 -16.52 -18.67 10.21
N ASP A 66 -17.43 -18.41 9.28
CA ASP A 66 -18.15 -17.14 9.18
C ASP A 66 -18.93 -16.90 10.48
N THR A 67 -18.69 -15.75 11.11
CA THR A 67 -19.34 -15.36 12.37
C THR A 67 -20.11 -14.06 12.18
N PRO A 68 -21.46 -14.09 12.17
CA PRO A 68 -22.26 -12.88 12.19
C PRO A 68 -21.97 -12.05 13.44
N TYR A 69 -21.82 -10.74 13.26
CA TYR A 69 -21.64 -9.79 14.36
C TYR A 69 -22.61 -8.63 14.24
N ARG A 70 -22.82 -7.95 15.37
CA ARG A 70 -23.46 -6.64 15.41
C ARG A 70 -22.81 -5.73 16.44
N ILE A 71 -22.69 -4.46 16.09
CA ILE A 71 -22.38 -3.40 17.05
C ILE A 71 -23.70 -2.85 17.58
N VAL A 72 -23.91 -2.93 18.88
CA VAL A 72 -25.11 -2.42 19.57
C VAL A 72 -24.78 -1.08 20.21
N TYR A 73 -25.62 -0.08 19.95
CA TYR A 73 -25.47 1.27 20.49
C TYR A 73 -26.82 1.86 20.89
N ASP A 74 -26.88 2.37 22.12
CA ASP A 74 -28.08 3.03 22.66
C ASP A 74 -28.06 4.52 22.30
N LEU A 75 -28.71 4.88 21.20
CA LEU A 75 -28.80 6.26 20.74
C LEU A 75 -29.70 7.08 21.67
N LYS A 76 -29.22 8.22 22.15
CA LYS A 76 -30.05 9.17 22.90
C LYS A 76 -31.12 9.80 22.01
N VAL A 77 -32.37 9.78 22.46
CA VAL A 77 -33.53 10.30 21.72
C VAL A 77 -34.39 11.24 22.59
N GLY A 78 -35.24 12.05 21.93
CA GLY A 78 -36.17 12.96 22.59
C GLY A 78 -35.62 14.36 22.94
N GLY A 79 -34.41 14.71 22.47
CA GLY A 79 -33.80 16.03 22.64
C GLY A 79 -33.37 16.34 24.09
N PHE A 80 -32.73 17.48 24.31
CA PHE A 80 -32.38 17.91 25.67
C PHE A 80 -33.62 18.43 26.41
N PRO A 81 -33.93 17.99 27.65
CA PRO A 81 -33.08 17.23 28.60
C PRO A 81 -33.44 15.73 28.76
N SER A 82 -33.98 15.06 27.73
CA SER A 82 -34.37 13.64 27.78
C SER A 82 -33.19 12.72 28.11
N ASN A 83 -33.44 11.68 28.91
CA ASN A 83 -32.53 10.54 29.12
C ASN A 83 -33.01 9.27 28.40
N MET A 84 -33.99 9.40 27.49
CA MET A 84 -34.46 8.27 26.71
C MET A 84 -33.40 7.83 25.71
N THR A 85 -33.26 6.52 25.53
CA THR A 85 -32.42 5.91 24.50
C THR A 85 -33.23 4.96 23.63
N GLU A 86 -32.77 4.76 22.39
CA GLU A 86 -33.24 3.76 21.45
C GLU A 86 -32.05 2.91 21.00
N THR A 87 -32.17 1.59 21.12
CA THR A 87 -31.10 0.66 20.76
C THR A 87 -31.06 0.48 19.23
N HIS A 88 -29.90 0.72 18.63
CA HIS A 88 -29.63 0.48 17.22
C HIS A 88 -28.50 -0.55 17.03
N THR A 89 -28.55 -1.27 15.91
CA THR A 89 -27.53 -2.24 15.52
C THR A 89 -26.88 -1.89 14.18
N TYR A 90 -25.60 -2.22 14.04
CA TYR A 90 -24.88 -2.25 12.77
C TYR A 90 -24.31 -3.65 12.57
N GLU A 91 -24.72 -4.33 11.51
CA GLU A 91 -24.52 -5.77 11.31
C GLU A 91 -23.59 -6.06 10.12
N GLY A 92 -22.81 -7.12 10.27
CA GLY A 92 -21.93 -7.68 9.24
C GLY A 92 -21.49 -9.10 9.62
N THR A 93 -20.54 -9.64 8.88
CA THR A 93 -19.96 -10.97 9.12
C THR A 93 -18.45 -10.86 9.24
N ILE A 94 -17.87 -11.42 10.31
CA ILE A 94 -16.44 -11.71 10.33
C ILE A 94 -16.24 -12.98 9.51
N ARG A 95 -15.67 -12.84 8.31
CA ARG A 95 -15.48 -13.97 7.39
C ARG A 95 -14.51 -15.00 7.95
N GLN A 96 -14.74 -16.25 7.59
CA GLN A 96 -13.79 -17.33 7.76
C GLN A 96 -12.45 -16.98 7.09
N GLU A 97 -11.36 -17.30 7.77
CA GLU A 97 -10.02 -17.16 7.20
C GLU A 97 -9.83 -18.11 6.00
N PRO A 98 -9.39 -17.62 4.83
CA PRO A 98 -9.32 -18.42 3.62
C PRO A 98 -8.35 -19.59 3.75
N GLN A 99 -8.88 -20.81 3.66
CA GLN A 99 -8.08 -22.05 3.65
C GLN A 99 -7.79 -22.57 2.24
N ARG A 100 -8.41 -21.96 1.22
CA ARG A 100 -8.25 -22.30 -0.20
C ARG A 100 -6.83 -22.00 -0.71
N ASP A 101 -6.44 -22.58 -1.84
CA ASP A 101 -5.10 -22.41 -2.41
C ASP A 101 -4.85 -21.00 -2.98
N ASP A 102 -5.91 -20.29 -3.36
CA ASP A 102 -5.87 -18.92 -3.83
C ASP A 102 -6.12 -17.90 -2.71
N PHE A 103 -5.59 -16.69 -2.88
CA PHE A 103 -5.89 -15.55 -2.04
C PHE A 103 -6.06 -14.32 -2.92
N ILE A 104 -7.14 -13.56 -2.68
CA ILE A 104 -7.52 -12.39 -3.47
C ILE A 104 -7.43 -11.14 -2.60
N LEU A 105 -6.47 -10.27 -2.93
CA LEU A 105 -6.35 -8.94 -2.36
C LEU A 105 -6.97 -7.93 -3.32
N ALA A 106 -7.99 -7.19 -2.90
CA ALA A 106 -8.49 -6.03 -3.63
C ALA A 106 -7.86 -4.76 -3.05
N SER A 107 -7.35 -3.90 -3.93
CA SER A 107 -6.69 -2.66 -3.53
C SER A 107 -7.32 -1.44 -4.19
N MET A 108 -7.39 -0.35 -3.44
CA MET A 108 -7.90 0.97 -3.85
C MET A 108 -7.05 2.08 -3.24
N ASN A 109 -7.11 3.28 -3.81
CA ASN A 109 -6.48 4.50 -3.27
C ASN A 109 -7.14 5.75 -3.89
N CYS A 110 -6.79 6.93 -3.38
CA CYS A 110 -6.98 8.22 -4.07
C CYS A 110 -8.40 8.41 -4.60
N GLN A 111 -9.32 8.60 -3.67
CA GLN A 111 -10.77 8.58 -3.93
C GLN A 111 -11.41 9.96 -3.86
N HIS A 112 -11.10 10.81 -4.83
CA HIS A 112 -11.75 12.11 -4.92
C HIS A 112 -13.26 12.00 -5.22
N PHE A 113 -14.09 12.80 -4.56
CA PHE A 113 -15.57 12.63 -4.60
C PHE A 113 -16.30 13.43 -5.69
N SER A 114 -15.62 14.37 -6.34
CA SER A 114 -16.21 15.29 -7.31
C SER A 114 -15.22 15.75 -8.37
N ALA A 115 -15.71 16.30 -9.48
CA ALA A 115 -14.88 17.04 -10.41
C ALA A 115 -14.49 18.41 -9.83
N ARG A 116 -13.36 18.97 -10.26
CA ARG A 116 -12.89 20.31 -9.86
C ARG A 116 -12.81 21.25 -11.07
N PRO A 117 -13.88 21.98 -11.42
CA PRO A 117 -13.86 22.94 -12.53
C PRO A 117 -12.79 24.04 -12.44
N ASP A 118 -12.33 24.36 -11.22
CA ASP A 118 -11.21 25.28 -10.97
C ASP A 118 -9.85 24.70 -11.33
N ARG A 119 -9.75 23.36 -11.42
CA ARG A 119 -8.54 22.63 -11.81
C ARG A 119 -8.69 21.82 -13.10
N ASP A 120 -9.89 21.79 -13.68
CA ASP A 120 -10.26 21.08 -14.89
C ASP A 120 -11.33 21.84 -15.67
N ALA A 121 -10.92 22.51 -16.75
CA ALA A 121 -11.83 23.23 -17.63
C ALA A 121 -12.87 22.32 -18.32
N SER A 122 -12.67 20.99 -18.34
CA SER A 122 -13.60 20.00 -18.90
C SER A 122 -14.71 19.57 -17.94
N ALA A 123 -14.58 19.85 -16.63
CA ALA A 123 -15.57 19.51 -15.63
C ALA A 123 -16.84 20.38 -15.76
N ARG A 124 -17.95 19.79 -16.21
CA ARG A 124 -19.23 20.49 -16.42
C ARG A 124 -20.11 20.50 -15.15
N GLY A 125 -19.89 21.51 -14.30
CA GLY A 125 -20.79 21.86 -13.19
C GLY A 125 -20.66 20.94 -11.96
N TYR A 126 -20.72 21.55 -10.76
CA TYR A 126 -20.45 20.87 -9.49
C TYR A 126 -21.53 19.86 -9.06
N TRP A 127 -22.80 20.10 -9.35
CA TRP A 127 -23.92 19.42 -8.67
C TRP A 127 -24.78 18.54 -9.61
N ASN A 128 -24.13 17.73 -10.43
CA ASN A 128 -24.80 16.75 -11.30
C ASN A 128 -23.99 15.44 -11.36
N ARG A 129 -24.46 14.45 -12.15
CA ARG A 129 -23.80 13.14 -12.28
C ARG A 129 -22.46 13.19 -13.02
N GLU A 130 -22.15 14.27 -13.74
CA GLU A 130 -20.85 14.47 -14.39
C GLU A 130 -19.81 15.01 -13.39
N GLY A 131 -20.25 15.79 -12.39
CA GLY A 131 -19.40 16.45 -11.40
C GLY A 131 -19.37 15.82 -10.00
N ILE A 132 -20.30 14.93 -9.64
CA ILE A 132 -20.28 14.21 -8.35
C ILE A 132 -20.09 12.71 -8.61
N TRP A 133 -18.99 12.15 -8.10
CA TRP A 133 -18.58 10.77 -8.34
C TRP A 133 -18.76 9.85 -7.13
N PHE A 134 -19.02 10.43 -5.96
CA PHE A 134 -19.51 9.71 -4.78
C PHE A 134 -20.88 9.04 -5.08
N PRO A 135 -21.16 7.84 -4.54
CA PRO A 135 -20.38 7.08 -3.56
C PRO A 135 -19.46 6.02 -4.17
N HIS A 136 -18.96 6.21 -5.40
CA HIS A 136 -18.12 5.22 -6.07
C HIS A 136 -18.79 3.82 -6.16
N ALA A 137 -20.12 3.78 -6.24
CA ALA A 137 -20.91 2.54 -6.17
C ALA A 137 -20.52 1.52 -7.25
N GLU A 138 -20.07 1.97 -8.43
CA GLU A 138 -19.57 1.09 -9.49
C GLU A 138 -18.28 0.37 -9.09
N VAL A 139 -17.35 1.06 -8.43
CA VAL A 139 -16.11 0.46 -7.90
C VAL A 139 -16.45 -0.53 -6.78
N SER A 140 -17.28 -0.12 -5.82
CA SER A 140 -17.67 -1.02 -4.72
C SER A 140 -18.34 -2.31 -5.23
N LYS A 141 -19.25 -2.21 -6.20
CA LYS A 141 -19.89 -3.39 -6.83
C LYS A 141 -18.92 -4.24 -7.62
N ALA A 142 -18.01 -3.61 -8.37
CA ALA A 142 -17.03 -4.31 -9.18
C ALA A 142 -16.01 -5.06 -8.29
N VAL A 143 -15.57 -4.45 -7.19
CA VAL A 143 -14.75 -5.13 -6.17
C VAL A 143 -15.52 -6.28 -5.53
N ALA A 144 -16.78 -6.09 -5.15
CA ALA A 144 -17.63 -7.15 -4.59
C ALA A 144 -17.74 -8.37 -5.52
N TYR A 145 -17.80 -8.15 -6.83
CA TYR A 145 -17.89 -9.21 -7.83
C TYR A 145 -16.67 -10.16 -7.81
N HIS A 146 -15.48 -9.64 -7.49
CA HIS A 146 -14.27 -10.45 -7.41
C HIS A 146 -14.14 -11.26 -6.11
N ASP A 147 -15.04 -11.03 -5.15
CA ASP A 147 -15.07 -11.68 -3.83
C ASP A 147 -13.70 -11.73 -3.13
N PRO A 148 -13.09 -10.57 -2.82
CA PRO A 148 -11.76 -10.53 -2.23
C PRO A 148 -11.76 -11.04 -0.79
N ASP A 149 -10.63 -11.62 -0.40
CA ASP A 149 -10.37 -12.07 0.96
C ASP A 149 -9.94 -10.92 1.88
N LEU A 150 -9.32 -9.88 1.30
CA LEU A 150 -8.83 -8.72 2.01
C LEU A 150 -8.94 -7.45 1.16
N LEU A 151 -9.26 -6.34 1.81
CA LEU A 151 -9.26 -5.00 1.21
C LEU A 151 -8.02 -4.22 1.67
N PHE A 152 -7.35 -3.56 0.74
CA PHE A 152 -6.28 -2.62 1.04
C PHE A 152 -6.58 -1.22 0.47
N PHE A 153 -6.58 -0.21 1.34
CA PHE A 153 -6.67 1.19 0.97
C PHE A 153 -5.31 1.87 1.18
N ALA A 154 -4.61 2.15 0.09
CA ALA A 154 -3.18 2.47 0.10
C ALA A 154 -2.84 3.93 0.40
N GLY A 155 -3.80 4.75 0.81
CA GLY A 155 -3.60 6.20 0.95
C GLY A 155 -4.70 7.02 0.30
N ASP A 156 -4.74 8.31 0.64
CA ASP A 156 -5.67 9.30 0.12
C ASP A 156 -7.13 8.83 0.17
N GLN A 157 -7.52 8.31 1.33
CA GLN A 157 -8.95 8.07 1.56
C GLN A 157 -9.71 9.39 1.59
N ILE A 158 -9.05 10.52 1.82
CA ILE A 158 -9.64 11.84 1.66
C ILE A 158 -8.77 12.75 0.81
N TYR A 159 -9.39 13.78 0.25
CA TYR A 159 -8.72 14.97 -0.25
C TYR A 159 -9.24 16.18 0.53
N GLU A 160 -8.34 16.84 1.22
CA GLU A 160 -8.60 17.91 2.19
C GLU A 160 -9.30 19.11 1.56
N GLY A 161 -9.05 19.40 0.29
CA GLY A 161 -9.67 20.55 -0.36
C GLY A 161 -11.14 20.38 -0.74
N GLY A 162 -11.76 19.22 -0.52
CA GLY A 162 -12.95 18.61 -1.15
C GLY A 162 -14.07 19.52 -1.69
N LEU A 163 -15.34 19.22 -1.38
CA LEU A 163 -16.49 20.07 -1.77
C LEU A 163 -16.70 21.23 -0.80
N ALA A 164 -16.35 21.03 0.48
CA ALA A 164 -16.53 22.00 1.54
C ALA A 164 -15.32 22.95 1.71
N GLY A 165 -14.26 22.75 0.92
CA GLY A 165 -12.95 23.34 1.19
C GLY A 165 -12.24 22.63 2.34
N ILE A 166 -11.18 23.23 2.83
CA ILE A 166 -10.38 22.71 3.94
C ILE A 166 -10.43 23.66 5.14
N VAL A 167 -10.58 23.10 6.35
CA VAL A 167 -10.45 23.82 7.61
C VAL A 167 -9.26 23.28 8.40
N ARG A 168 -8.22 24.10 8.56
CA ARG A 168 -7.03 23.76 9.39
C ARG A 168 -7.12 24.34 10.81
N GLU A 169 -7.88 25.41 10.98
CA GLU A 169 -8.07 26.10 12.26
C GLU A 169 -9.47 26.71 12.34
N PRO A 170 -10.05 26.83 13.55
CA PRO A 170 -9.52 26.38 14.85
C PRO A 170 -9.52 24.85 15.00
N PHE A 171 -8.75 24.34 15.99
CA PHE A 171 -8.48 22.90 16.18
C PHE A 171 -9.75 22.02 16.19
N ASP A 172 -10.78 22.40 16.95
CA ASP A 172 -12.00 21.60 17.07
C ASP A 172 -12.78 21.52 15.73
N GLU A 173 -12.77 22.61 14.96
CA GLU A 173 -13.42 22.65 13.64
C GLU A 173 -12.63 21.83 12.61
N ALA A 174 -11.29 21.87 12.65
CA ALA A 174 -10.44 21.05 11.80
C ALA A 174 -10.63 19.54 12.06
N ALA A 175 -10.87 19.14 13.30
CA ALA A 175 -11.20 17.75 13.63
C ALA A 175 -12.55 17.32 13.02
N LEU A 176 -13.56 18.20 13.05
CA LEU A 176 -14.86 17.92 12.43
C LEU A 176 -14.79 17.92 10.90
N ASP A 177 -13.99 18.81 10.30
CA ASP A 177 -13.75 18.85 8.85
C ASP A 177 -13.08 17.57 8.35
N TYR A 178 -12.09 17.06 9.09
CA TYR A 178 -11.49 15.76 8.82
C TYR A 178 -12.54 14.64 8.81
N LEU A 179 -13.36 14.57 9.86
CA LEU A 179 -14.39 13.55 9.97
C LEU A 179 -15.43 13.67 8.87
N TYR A 180 -15.81 14.89 8.49
CA TYR A 180 -16.69 15.13 7.34
C TYR A 180 -16.15 14.40 6.12
N HIS A 181 -14.89 14.62 5.74
CA HIS A 181 -14.25 13.95 4.62
C HIS A 181 -14.14 12.43 4.81
N TRP A 182 -13.74 11.98 6.00
CA TRP A 182 -13.63 10.56 6.34
C TRP A 182 -14.97 9.81 6.22
N TYR A 183 -16.10 10.43 6.53
CA TYR A 183 -17.40 9.77 6.36
C TYR A 183 -17.76 9.50 4.91
N TRP A 184 -17.26 10.27 3.94
CA TRP A 184 -17.45 9.96 2.52
C TRP A 184 -16.74 8.66 2.13
N PHE A 185 -15.55 8.41 2.67
CA PHE A 185 -14.88 7.11 2.54
C PHE A 185 -15.74 5.99 3.13
N ILE A 186 -16.13 6.14 4.39
CA ILE A 186 -16.92 5.14 5.10
C ILE A 186 -18.20 4.82 4.33
N TRP A 187 -18.96 5.82 3.88
CA TRP A 187 -20.20 5.57 3.14
C TRP A 187 -20.00 4.95 1.76
N SER A 188 -18.83 5.15 1.13
CA SER A 188 -18.52 4.56 -0.17
C SER A 188 -18.23 3.06 -0.08
N PHE A 189 -17.59 2.62 1.02
CA PHE A 189 -17.04 1.26 1.11
C PHE A 189 -17.53 0.43 2.30
N ARG A 190 -18.34 0.98 3.22
CA ARG A 190 -18.78 0.28 4.45
C ARG A 190 -19.48 -1.05 4.18
N ASP A 191 -20.16 -1.20 3.05
CA ASP A 191 -20.89 -2.43 2.73
C ASP A 191 -19.92 -3.57 2.37
N LEU A 192 -18.69 -3.26 1.93
CA LEU A 192 -17.60 -4.22 1.80
C LEU A 192 -16.87 -4.41 3.14
N MET A 193 -16.46 -3.31 3.78
CA MET A 193 -15.58 -3.33 4.97
C MET A 193 -16.22 -3.96 6.20
N ARG A 194 -17.56 -3.96 6.27
CA ARG A 194 -18.28 -4.64 7.35
C ARG A 194 -18.10 -6.15 7.30
N ASP A 195 -17.80 -6.72 6.13
CA ASP A 195 -17.71 -8.17 5.92
C ASP A 195 -16.28 -8.64 5.59
N ILE A 196 -15.45 -7.79 4.98
CA ILE A 196 -14.12 -8.16 4.50
C ILE A 196 -13.04 -7.51 5.38
N PRO A 197 -12.07 -8.28 5.91
CA PRO A 197 -10.92 -7.71 6.59
C PRO A 197 -10.26 -6.61 5.76
N THR A 198 -9.94 -5.49 6.40
CA THR A 198 -9.50 -4.27 5.73
C THR A 198 -8.22 -3.77 6.38
N ILE A 199 -7.25 -3.39 5.54
CA ILE A 199 -6.08 -2.58 5.91
C ILE A 199 -6.25 -1.23 5.21
N ALA A 200 -6.20 -0.14 5.97
CA ALA A 200 -6.13 1.21 5.44
C ALA A 200 -4.90 1.95 5.97
N THR A 201 -4.19 2.69 5.14
CA THR A 201 -3.00 3.44 5.54
C THR A 201 -3.16 4.92 5.22
N PRO A 202 -2.82 5.83 6.15
CA PRO A 202 -2.74 7.25 5.86
C PRO A 202 -1.66 7.57 4.83
N ASP A 203 -1.97 8.54 3.99
CA ASP A 203 -1.03 9.23 3.11
C ASP A 203 -1.05 10.76 3.35
N ASP A 204 -0.43 11.56 2.48
CA ASP A 204 -0.29 13.01 2.63
C ASP A 204 -1.62 13.76 2.74
N HIS A 205 -2.57 13.51 1.84
CA HIS A 205 -3.84 14.22 1.84
C HIS A 205 -4.71 13.86 3.05
N ASP A 206 -4.53 12.65 3.61
CA ASP A 206 -5.20 12.24 4.86
C ASP A 206 -4.79 13.09 6.07
N VAL A 207 -3.57 13.64 6.04
CA VAL A 207 -3.01 14.52 7.09
C VAL A 207 -2.95 15.99 6.69
N TYR A 208 -3.73 16.37 5.67
CA TYR A 208 -3.93 17.75 5.19
C TYR A 208 -2.67 18.42 4.63
N GLN A 209 -1.77 17.61 4.08
CA GLN A 209 -0.59 18.03 3.33
C GLN A 209 -0.72 17.59 1.88
N GLY A 210 -0.29 18.42 0.94
CA GLY A 210 -0.30 18.03 -0.48
C GLY A 210 0.85 17.08 -0.83
N ASN A 211 1.87 17.03 0.05
CA ASN A 211 3.02 16.14 0.02
C ASN A 211 3.52 16.03 1.47
N ILE A 212 3.81 14.82 1.96
CA ILE A 212 4.35 14.62 3.32
C ILE A 212 5.74 13.99 3.30
N TRP A 213 6.68 14.71 3.90
CA TRP A 213 7.97 14.19 4.33
C TRP A 213 7.95 14.12 5.84
N GLY A 214 7.50 13.01 6.42
CA GLY A 214 7.16 12.92 7.84
C GLY A 214 8.34 13.20 8.77
N ALA A 215 9.58 13.05 8.30
CA ALA A 215 10.81 13.47 8.97
C ALA A 215 10.87 13.08 10.46
N GLY A 216 10.36 11.89 10.79
CA GLY A 216 10.37 11.36 12.16
C GLY A 216 9.39 12.06 13.10
N GLY A 217 8.35 12.72 12.60
CA GLY A 217 7.29 13.32 13.41
C GLY A 217 7.55 14.76 13.83
N LYS A 218 8.63 15.38 13.36
CA LYS A 218 8.94 16.76 13.73
C LYS A 218 7.81 17.73 13.35
N LYS A 219 7.80 18.90 13.96
CA LYS A 219 6.85 19.95 13.61
C LYS A 219 7.27 20.61 12.29
N GLY A 220 6.36 20.62 11.31
CA GLY A 220 6.55 21.40 10.09
C GLY A 220 6.36 22.88 10.39
N GLU A 221 7.39 23.69 10.17
CA GLU A 221 7.37 25.13 10.44
C GLU A 221 7.89 25.92 9.24
N ALA A 222 7.19 26.99 8.89
CA ALA A 222 7.62 27.87 7.81
C ALA A 222 8.79 28.74 8.28
N SER A 223 9.76 28.95 7.39
CA SER A 223 10.87 29.88 7.57
C SER A 223 11.12 30.68 6.29
N GLU A 224 12.07 31.61 6.30
CA GLU A 224 12.39 32.40 5.11
C GLU A 224 12.78 31.47 3.94
N GLY A 225 12.01 31.51 2.86
CA GLY A 225 12.22 30.69 1.66
C GLY A 225 11.80 29.23 1.76
N LEU A 226 11.17 28.79 2.86
CA LEU A 226 10.78 27.39 3.08
C LEU A 226 9.35 27.33 3.66
N THR A 227 8.47 26.60 3.00
CA THR A 227 7.10 26.39 3.51
C THR A 227 7.11 25.42 4.69
N ALA A 228 6.06 25.44 5.52
CA ALA A 228 5.94 24.48 6.63
C ALA A 228 5.95 23.02 6.13
N GLN A 229 5.33 22.76 4.98
CA GLN A 229 5.35 21.45 4.33
C GLN A 229 6.76 21.07 3.84
N ASP A 230 7.44 21.96 3.12
CA ASP A 230 8.79 21.72 2.59
C ASP A 230 9.84 21.57 3.71
N SER A 231 9.57 22.14 4.89
CA SER A 231 10.44 21.94 6.05
C SER A 231 10.46 20.49 6.53
N GLY A 232 9.49 19.66 6.12
CA GLY A 232 9.27 18.30 6.61
C GLY A 232 8.59 18.28 7.98
N GLY A 233 8.02 17.13 8.32
CA GLY A 233 7.21 16.93 9.50
C GLY A 233 5.72 17.10 9.24
N TYR A 234 4.97 17.16 10.35
CA TYR A 234 3.53 17.34 10.35
C TYR A 234 3.17 18.80 10.62
N THR A 235 2.24 19.34 9.83
CA THR A 235 1.80 20.75 9.92
C THR A 235 0.57 20.94 10.82
N MET A 236 -0.24 19.89 10.98
CA MET A 236 -1.39 19.86 11.88
C MET A 236 -0.97 19.54 13.32
N ASP A 237 -1.81 19.87 14.31
CA ASP A 237 -1.59 19.52 15.72
C ASP A 237 -1.43 17.99 15.89
N PRO A 238 -0.44 17.50 16.66
CA PRO A 238 -0.18 16.06 16.79
C PRO A 238 -1.39 15.27 17.35
N ARG A 239 -2.28 15.90 18.14
CA ARG A 239 -3.51 15.25 18.63
C ARG A 239 -4.50 15.01 17.49
N TRP A 240 -4.55 15.92 16.51
CA TRP A 240 -5.34 15.76 15.30
C TRP A 240 -4.74 14.67 14.41
N VAL A 241 -3.41 14.65 14.23
CA VAL A 241 -2.71 13.58 13.48
C VAL A 241 -2.98 12.21 14.12
N ASN A 242 -2.93 12.11 15.44
CA ASN A 242 -3.27 10.89 16.17
C ASN A 242 -4.75 10.49 16.02
N ALA A 243 -5.66 11.42 15.78
CA ALA A 243 -7.04 11.11 15.45
C ALA A 243 -7.16 10.50 14.04
N VAL A 244 -6.42 11.03 13.06
CA VAL A 244 -6.30 10.46 11.69
C VAL A 244 -5.70 9.06 11.72
N HIS A 245 -4.60 8.86 12.46
CA HIS A 245 -4.04 7.52 12.63
C HIS A 245 -5.07 6.58 13.25
N ARG A 246 -5.82 7.03 14.27
CA ARG A 246 -6.81 6.17 14.93
C ARG A 246 -7.98 5.78 14.01
N THR A 247 -8.54 6.71 13.24
CA THR A 247 -9.63 6.40 12.31
C THR A 247 -9.20 5.38 11.25
N GLN A 248 -7.95 5.44 10.79
CA GLN A 248 -7.46 4.61 9.69
C GLN A 248 -6.75 3.32 10.11
N THR A 249 -6.12 3.27 11.28
CA THR A 249 -5.20 2.15 11.62
C THR A 249 -5.49 1.45 12.94
N SER A 250 -6.41 1.93 13.78
CA SER A 250 -6.65 1.32 15.11
C SER A 250 -7.13 -0.15 15.07
N HIS A 251 -7.72 -0.58 13.96
CA HIS A 251 -8.15 -1.95 13.71
C HIS A 251 -7.05 -2.86 13.15
N HIS A 252 -5.88 -2.33 12.78
CA HIS A 252 -4.73 -3.14 12.34
C HIS A 252 -4.25 -4.05 13.48
N PRO A 253 -3.47 -5.10 13.17
CA PRO A 253 -2.64 -5.76 14.19
C PRO A 253 -1.81 -4.74 14.97
N ASP A 254 -1.40 -5.09 16.18
CA ASP A 254 -0.63 -4.16 17.01
C ASP A 254 0.65 -3.72 16.30
N ALA A 255 1.00 -2.43 16.42
CA ALA A 255 2.21 -1.90 15.82
C ALA A 255 3.44 -2.68 16.32
N TRP A 256 4.35 -3.02 15.42
CA TRP A 256 5.52 -3.85 15.77
C TRP A 256 6.40 -3.17 16.84
N ASP A 257 6.55 -1.86 16.74
CA ASP A 257 7.12 -1.03 17.78
C ASP A 257 6.21 0.21 17.96
N PRO A 258 5.36 0.23 19.01
CA PRO A 258 4.36 1.27 19.22
C PRO A 258 4.95 2.56 19.80
N THR A 259 6.27 2.67 19.97
CA THR A 259 6.90 3.88 20.53
C THR A 259 6.55 5.09 19.66
N PRO A 260 5.92 6.14 20.22
CA PRO A 260 5.61 7.35 19.46
C PRO A 260 6.87 7.99 18.84
N ILE A 261 6.68 8.69 17.73
CA ILE A 261 7.72 9.54 17.14
C ILE A 261 7.66 10.94 17.76
N ASP A 262 8.42 11.90 17.21
CA ASP A 262 8.41 13.26 17.73
C ASP A 262 6.99 13.85 17.80
N GLN A 263 6.79 14.77 18.75
CA GLN A 263 5.48 15.34 19.09
C GLN A 263 4.44 14.33 19.62
N ASP A 264 4.87 13.14 20.07
CA ASP A 264 3.98 12.07 20.57
C ASP A 264 3.00 11.57 19.50
N ILE A 265 3.43 11.61 18.22
CA ILE A 265 2.65 11.10 17.10
C ILE A 265 2.73 9.57 17.09
N THR A 266 1.59 8.91 16.93
CA THR A 266 1.46 7.45 17.00
C THR A 266 2.09 6.77 15.79
N VAL A 267 2.51 5.52 15.99
CA VAL A 267 3.10 4.65 14.97
C VAL A 267 2.21 3.43 14.78
N TRP A 268 2.10 2.95 13.54
CA TRP A 268 1.13 1.90 13.19
C TRP A 268 1.66 0.80 12.26
N TYR A 269 2.93 0.86 11.81
CA TYR A 269 3.48 -0.18 10.94
C TYR A 269 3.50 -1.54 11.66
N THR A 270 3.15 -2.59 10.93
CA THR A 270 2.96 -3.93 11.49
C THR A 270 3.00 -4.99 10.39
N LYS A 271 2.82 -6.26 10.77
CA LYS A 271 2.49 -7.34 9.84
C LYS A 271 1.09 -7.88 10.10
N MET A 272 0.43 -8.36 9.06
CA MET A 272 -0.80 -9.15 9.13
C MET A 272 -0.55 -10.49 8.45
N ASP A 273 -0.63 -11.56 9.22
CA ASP A 273 -0.67 -12.94 8.71
C ASP A 273 -2.14 -13.35 8.60
N TYR A 274 -2.60 -13.66 7.37
CA TYR A 274 -3.99 -14.04 7.08
C TYR A 274 -4.09 -14.85 5.78
N GLY A 275 -4.80 -15.97 5.79
CA GLY A 275 -5.05 -16.81 4.61
C GLY A 275 -3.80 -17.48 4.02
N GLY A 276 -2.73 -17.62 4.82
CA GLY A 276 -1.42 -18.07 4.37
C GLY A 276 -0.59 -17.00 3.64
N ILE A 277 -1.01 -15.74 3.65
CA ILE A 277 -0.25 -14.60 3.14
C ILE A 277 0.21 -13.74 4.31
N SER A 278 1.48 -13.35 4.32
CA SER A 278 2.04 -12.43 5.31
C SER A 278 2.26 -11.07 4.66
N MET A 279 1.50 -10.07 5.13
CA MET A 279 1.51 -8.71 4.62
C MET A 279 2.31 -7.81 5.56
N ALA A 280 3.39 -7.19 5.09
CA ALA A 280 4.03 -6.09 5.80
C ALA A 280 3.33 -4.78 5.45
N VAL A 281 2.83 -4.07 6.46
CA VAL A 281 2.19 -2.76 6.30
C VAL A 281 3.14 -1.70 6.85
N VAL A 282 3.64 -0.83 5.97
CA VAL A 282 4.62 0.21 6.33
C VAL A 282 4.11 1.60 5.96
N SER A 283 4.77 2.62 6.50
CA SER A 283 4.62 4.00 6.04
C SER A 283 5.89 4.47 5.34
N ASP A 284 5.85 4.66 4.03
CA ASP A 284 6.94 5.28 3.28
C ASP A 284 6.98 6.81 3.38
N ARG A 285 6.05 7.37 4.18
CA ARG A 285 5.90 8.79 4.49
C ARG A 285 6.48 9.19 5.84
N MET A 286 6.23 8.39 6.89
CA MET A 286 6.43 8.77 8.30
C MET A 286 7.86 9.19 8.67
N PHE A 287 8.86 8.50 8.14
CA PHE A 287 10.28 8.76 8.43
C PHE A 287 11.02 9.42 7.27
N LYS A 288 10.32 9.68 6.15
CA LYS A 288 10.95 10.19 4.94
C LYS A 288 11.51 11.59 5.18
N SER A 289 12.76 11.77 4.80
CA SER A 289 13.46 13.05 4.82
C SER A 289 12.77 14.09 3.93
N ALA A 290 12.98 15.37 4.23
CA ALA A 290 12.50 16.46 3.38
C ALA A 290 13.59 16.90 2.39
N PRO A 291 13.37 16.79 1.07
CA PRO A 291 14.40 17.08 0.07
C PRO A 291 14.79 18.57 0.04
N SER A 292 13.86 19.47 0.38
CA SER A 292 14.13 20.91 0.51
C SER A 292 15.05 21.28 1.67
N VAL A 293 15.21 20.37 2.64
CA VAL A 293 16.14 20.53 3.77
C VAL A 293 17.47 19.83 3.49
N ASP A 294 17.42 18.64 2.88
CA ASP A 294 18.59 17.80 2.72
C ASP A 294 19.40 18.09 1.45
N ILE A 295 18.85 18.85 0.49
CA ILE A 295 19.44 19.10 -0.84
C ILE A 295 19.39 20.58 -1.23
N ASP A 296 20.15 21.43 -0.52
CA ASP A 296 20.25 22.87 -0.81
C ASP A 296 20.54 23.19 -2.29
N GLN A 297 21.45 22.43 -2.90
CA GLN A 297 21.87 22.64 -4.30
C GLN A 297 20.74 22.38 -5.31
N GLY A 298 19.76 21.55 -4.95
CA GLY A 298 18.60 21.25 -5.78
C GLY A 298 17.57 22.37 -5.80
N GLN A 299 17.63 23.30 -4.83
CA GLN A 299 16.63 24.35 -4.62
C GLN A 299 15.21 23.77 -4.63
N VAL A 300 15.01 22.65 -3.93
CA VAL A 300 13.79 21.85 -4.06
C VAL A 300 12.59 22.62 -3.50
N VAL A 301 11.50 22.67 -4.26
CA VAL A 301 10.22 23.25 -3.85
C VAL A 301 9.14 22.20 -4.07
N ASN A 302 8.43 21.83 -3.02
CA ASN A 302 7.37 20.84 -3.04
C ASN A 302 7.76 19.51 -3.71
N GLY A 303 8.97 19.01 -3.42
CA GLY A 303 9.50 17.78 -4.02
C GLY A 303 10.14 17.96 -5.40
N TRP A 304 10.03 19.13 -6.03
CA TRP A 304 10.54 19.40 -7.38
C TRP A 304 11.84 20.22 -7.37
N PHE A 305 12.86 19.72 -8.06
CA PHE A 305 14.16 20.39 -8.21
C PHE A 305 14.05 21.61 -9.13
N GLN A 306 14.43 22.80 -8.63
CA GLN A 306 14.31 24.06 -9.39
C GLN A 306 15.62 24.49 -10.05
N ASN A 307 16.77 23.99 -9.59
CA ASN A 307 18.06 24.38 -10.14
C ASN A 307 18.32 23.66 -11.48
N PRO A 308 18.37 24.36 -12.64
CA PRO A 308 18.57 23.73 -13.95
C PRO A 308 19.98 23.15 -14.16
N ARG A 309 20.91 23.39 -13.21
CA ARG A 309 22.27 22.82 -13.22
C ARG A 309 22.41 21.64 -12.26
N PHE A 310 21.33 21.23 -11.61
CA PHE A 310 21.29 20.10 -10.71
C PHE A 310 20.68 18.90 -11.44
N ASP A 311 21.39 17.77 -11.43
CA ASP A 311 20.92 16.51 -11.98
C ASP A 311 20.44 15.59 -10.84
N PRO A 312 19.12 15.42 -10.65
CA PRO A 312 18.59 14.54 -9.61
C PRO A 312 19.08 13.10 -9.75
N ALA A 313 19.38 12.63 -10.95
CA ALA A 313 19.81 11.25 -11.16
C ALA A 313 21.17 10.93 -10.54
N THR A 314 22.03 11.94 -10.38
CA THR A 314 23.40 11.75 -9.89
C THR A 314 23.72 12.54 -8.62
N GLN A 315 22.90 13.53 -8.26
CA GLN A 315 23.22 14.49 -7.19
C GLN A 315 22.21 14.53 -6.04
N SER A 316 21.05 13.85 -6.15
CA SER A 316 20.00 13.91 -5.12
C SER A 316 20.15 12.90 -3.99
N ASP A 317 20.91 11.82 -4.18
CA ASP A 317 21.13 10.83 -3.12
C ASP A 317 22.14 11.36 -2.09
N VAL A 318 21.69 11.60 -0.87
CA VAL A 318 22.51 12.18 0.20
C VAL A 318 22.54 11.25 1.43
N PRO A 319 23.70 11.02 2.07
CA PRO A 319 23.85 9.98 3.08
C PRO A 319 22.96 10.12 4.32
N GLN A 320 22.59 11.35 4.68
CA GLN A 320 21.75 11.64 5.84
C GLN A 320 20.25 11.40 5.59
N ALA A 321 19.83 11.31 4.32
CA ALA A 321 18.42 11.22 4.00
C ALA A 321 17.83 9.85 4.37
N ALA A 322 16.69 9.87 5.05
CA ALA A 322 15.93 8.68 5.39
C ALA A 322 14.76 8.46 4.43
N PHE A 323 14.46 7.19 4.15
CA PHE A 323 13.21 6.79 3.48
C PHE A 323 12.25 6.14 4.48
N LEU A 324 12.30 4.80 4.66
CA LEU A 324 11.51 4.11 5.68
C LEU A 324 11.98 4.35 7.12
N GLY A 325 13.20 4.83 7.32
CA GLY A 325 13.82 4.96 8.65
C GLY A 325 14.28 3.63 9.26
N ALA A 326 15.15 3.70 10.26
CA ALA A 326 15.79 2.50 10.84
C ALA A 326 14.79 1.54 11.50
N ARG A 327 13.77 2.07 12.19
CA ARG A 327 12.78 1.27 12.93
C ARG A 327 11.98 0.35 12.01
N GLN A 328 11.51 0.86 10.86
CA GLN A 328 10.80 0.04 9.87
C GLN A 328 11.73 -0.94 9.14
N LEU A 329 13.00 -0.57 8.92
CA LEU A 329 13.97 -1.50 8.34
C LEU A 329 14.28 -2.67 9.28
N THR A 330 14.37 -2.43 10.61
CA THR A 330 14.49 -3.51 11.60
C THR A 330 13.25 -4.40 11.64
N PHE A 331 12.06 -3.81 11.58
CA PHE A 331 10.81 -4.56 11.44
C PHE A 331 10.82 -5.43 10.18
N LEU A 332 11.17 -4.87 9.02
CA LEU A 332 11.21 -5.60 7.75
C LEU A 332 12.25 -6.73 7.79
N ASP A 333 13.42 -6.49 8.39
CA ASP A 333 14.43 -7.52 8.58
C ASP A 333 13.86 -8.71 9.38
N TYR A 334 13.18 -8.45 10.50
CA TYR A 334 12.45 -9.49 11.25
C TYR A 334 11.37 -10.18 10.40
N TRP A 335 10.52 -9.42 9.72
CA TRP A 335 9.43 -9.94 8.91
C TRP A 335 9.90 -10.83 7.76
N THR A 336 11.07 -10.56 7.17
CA THR A 336 11.64 -11.39 6.10
C THR A 336 12.02 -12.78 6.58
N GLN A 337 12.35 -12.91 7.86
CA GLN A 337 12.79 -14.15 8.50
C GLN A 337 11.62 -14.97 9.04
N ASP A 338 10.54 -14.30 9.45
CA ASP A 338 9.40 -14.97 10.05
C ASP A 338 8.45 -15.57 9.00
N TRP A 339 8.51 -16.89 8.86
CA TRP A 339 7.64 -17.71 8.03
C TRP A 339 6.83 -18.73 8.85
N SER A 340 6.66 -18.45 10.15
CA SER A 340 5.78 -19.23 11.02
C SER A 340 4.31 -19.12 10.58
N ASN A 341 3.40 -19.80 11.28
CA ASN A 341 1.94 -19.70 11.05
C ASN A 341 1.48 -20.12 9.65
N GLY A 342 2.18 -21.08 9.01
CA GLY A 342 1.75 -21.63 7.73
C GLY A 342 1.79 -20.62 6.58
N ILE A 343 2.69 -19.61 6.63
CA ILE A 343 2.81 -18.60 5.59
C ILE A 343 3.40 -19.19 4.30
N TRP A 344 2.70 -18.95 3.18
CA TRP A 344 3.08 -19.40 1.85
C TRP A 344 3.74 -18.29 1.03
N MET A 345 3.23 -17.07 1.08
CA MET A 345 3.73 -15.95 0.29
C MET A 345 3.73 -14.65 1.10
N LYS A 346 4.49 -13.67 0.64
CA LYS A 346 4.65 -12.36 1.29
C LYS A 346 4.38 -11.23 0.32
N VAL A 347 3.83 -10.13 0.82
CA VAL A 347 3.59 -8.89 0.07
C VAL A 347 3.83 -7.69 0.98
N LEU A 348 4.43 -6.63 0.44
CA LEU A 348 4.57 -5.35 1.12
C LEU A 348 3.48 -4.39 0.64
N LEU A 349 2.85 -3.69 1.59
CA LEU A 349 1.79 -2.71 1.39
C LEU A 349 2.28 -1.33 1.87
N SER A 350 2.28 -0.32 0.99
CA SER A 350 2.64 1.06 1.35
C SER A 350 1.92 2.10 0.48
N GLN A 351 2.26 3.38 0.67
CA GLN A 351 1.64 4.52 0.00
C GLN A 351 2.16 4.71 -1.42
N THR A 352 3.49 4.82 -1.59
CA THR A 352 4.10 5.21 -2.87
C THR A 352 4.94 4.13 -3.54
N LEU A 353 5.00 4.19 -4.87
CA LEU A 353 5.95 3.40 -5.65
C LEU A 353 7.39 3.77 -5.26
N PHE A 354 8.26 2.77 -5.07
CA PHE A 354 9.67 2.98 -4.74
C PHE A 354 10.52 3.28 -6.00
N SER A 355 9.97 4.14 -6.86
CA SER A 355 10.49 4.64 -8.13
C SER A 355 9.64 5.83 -8.55
N ASN A 356 10.10 6.65 -9.49
CA ASN A 356 9.27 7.70 -10.09
C ASN A 356 8.83 7.31 -11.53
N LEU A 357 7.66 6.69 -11.67
CA LEU A 357 7.09 6.42 -13.00
C LEU A 357 6.17 7.58 -13.44
N ALA A 358 6.77 8.63 -13.97
CA ALA A 358 6.02 9.74 -14.57
C ALA A 358 6.87 10.52 -15.57
N THR A 359 6.22 11.07 -16.59
CA THR A 359 6.76 12.08 -17.48
C THR A 359 5.95 13.37 -17.40
N ILE A 360 6.63 14.48 -17.65
CA ILE A 360 6.05 15.83 -17.71
C ILE A 360 6.60 16.57 -18.94
N PRO A 361 5.91 17.61 -19.45
CA PRO A 361 6.43 18.40 -20.56
C PRO A 361 7.82 18.94 -20.29
N ALA A 362 8.72 18.86 -21.28
CA ALA A 362 10.10 19.31 -21.15
C ALA A 362 10.17 20.76 -20.62
N GLY A 363 11.05 20.98 -19.64
CA GLY A 363 11.23 22.27 -18.97
C GLY A 363 10.19 22.62 -17.91
N ALA A 364 9.18 21.78 -17.67
CA ALA A 364 8.33 21.91 -16.49
C ALA A 364 9.13 21.55 -15.23
N SER A 365 9.07 22.41 -14.21
CA SER A 365 9.78 22.22 -12.93
C SER A 365 8.85 22.04 -11.74
N SER A 366 7.57 21.71 -11.97
CA SER A 366 6.57 21.60 -10.91
C SER A 366 5.41 20.68 -11.31
N GLY A 367 4.87 19.96 -10.33
CA GLY A 367 3.63 19.17 -10.48
C GLY A 367 2.37 19.99 -10.75
N ALA A 368 2.43 21.33 -10.71
CA ALA A 368 1.30 22.20 -11.06
C ALA A 368 0.79 22.01 -12.51
N VAL A 369 1.60 21.41 -13.39
CA VAL A 369 1.20 21.07 -14.76
C VAL A 369 0.28 19.85 -14.85
N LEU A 370 0.34 18.94 -13.85
CA LEU A 370 -0.31 17.62 -13.90
C LEU A 370 -1.83 17.69 -14.16
N PRO A 371 -2.62 18.57 -13.51
CA PRO A 371 -4.08 18.60 -13.73
C PRO A 371 -4.50 18.99 -15.15
N ASN A 372 -3.61 19.66 -15.89
CA ASN A 372 -3.88 20.22 -17.22
C ASN A 372 -3.07 19.55 -18.33
N LEU A 373 -2.46 18.39 -18.07
CA LEU A 373 -1.75 17.65 -19.09
C LEU A 373 -2.71 17.26 -20.22
N ALA A 374 -2.20 17.31 -21.45
CA ALA A 374 -2.95 16.84 -22.61
C ALA A 374 -3.26 15.34 -22.46
N VAL A 375 -4.52 14.98 -22.68
CA VAL A 375 -4.97 13.58 -22.76
C VAL A 375 -4.81 13.12 -24.20
N ALA A 376 -4.02 12.06 -24.39
CA ALA A 376 -3.71 11.52 -25.71
C ALA A 376 -4.94 10.90 -26.40
N GLY A 377 -4.97 10.94 -27.73
CA GLY A 377 -5.84 10.04 -28.49
C GLY A 377 -5.47 8.56 -28.29
N PRO A 378 -6.35 7.59 -28.58
CA PRO A 378 -6.12 6.17 -28.28
C PRO A 378 -4.83 5.57 -28.88
N GLU A 379 -4.39 6.08 -30.03
CA GLU A 379 -3.18 5.64 -30.74
C GLU A 379 -2.05 6.69 -30.72
N GLU A 380 -2.25 7.79 -29.99
CA GLU A 380 -1.30 8.89 -29.93
C GLU A 380 -0.23 8.62 -28.87
N TYR A 381 1.03 8.85 -29.24
CA TYR A 381 2.14 8.90 -28.32
C TYR A 381 2.52 10.37 -28.08
N ILE A 382 2.51 10.81 -26.82
CA ILE A 382 2.90 12.18 -26.49
C ILE A 382 4.41 12.34 -26.67
N GLU A 383 4.83 13.28 -27.50
CA GLU A 383 6.23 13.66 -27.70
C GLU A 383 6.56 14.95 -26.94
N GLY A 384 7.84 15.15 -26.60
CA GLY A 384 8.32 16.35 -25.90
C GLY A 384 8.18 16.31 -24.37
N ASP A 385 7.86 15.15 -23.83
CA ASP A 385 7.88 14.86 -22.40
C ASP A 385 9.28 14.40 -21.95
N GLU A 386 9.64 14.71 -20.70
CA GLU A 386 10.85 14.26 -20.00
C GLU A 386 10.45 13.51 -18.72
N LYS A 387 11.34 12.64 -18.23
CA LYS A 387 11.09 11.87 -17.00
C LYS A 387 11.12 12.79 -15.79
N ALA A 388 10.11 12.69 -14.94
CA ALA A 388 10.02 13.47 -13.72
C ALA A 388 10.93 12.91 -12.62
N ALA A 389 11.47 13.82 -11.81
CA ALA A 389 12.17 13.53 -10.56
C ALA A 389 11.40 14.21 -9.41
N ASP A 390 10.22 13.68 -9.10
CA ASP A 390 9.35 14.13 -8.02
C ASP A 390 9.76 13.43 -6.72
N ALA A 391 10.42 14.15 -5.82
CA ALA A 391 10.96 13.59 -4.58
C ALA A 391 9.86 13.27 -3.55
N ASP A 392 8.60 13.54 -3.89
CA ASP A 392 7.46 12.99 -3.19
C ASP A 392 7.29 11.47 -3.41
N SER A 393 7.62 10.96 -4.59
CA SER A 393 7.64 9.52 -4.88
C SER A 393 8.66 8.76 -4.04
N GLY A 394 8.48 7.45 -3.87
CA GLY A 394 9.47 6.58 -3.22
C GLY A 394 10.75 6.34 -4.03
N GLY A 395 10.95 7.02 -5.16
CA GLY A 395 12.21 7.00 -5.91
C GLY A 395 13.36 7.71 -5.19
N TRP A 396 13.06 8.58 -4.23
CA TRP A 396 14.05 9.31 -3.44
C TRP A 396 13.82 9.14 -1.92
N PRO A 397 14.90 9.04 -1.10
CA PRO A 397 16.30 8.94 -1.49
C PRO A 397 16.69 7.55 -2.02
N GLN A 398 17.52 7.50 -3.06
CA GLN A 398 17.89 6.27 -3.79
C GLN A 398 18.52 5.23 -2.86
N SER A 399 19.45 5.62 -1.99
CA SER A 399 20.08 4.72 -1.03
C SER A 399 19.08 4.16 -0.02
N GLY A 400 18.11 4.97 0.43
CA GLY A 400 17.04 4.54 1.33
C GLY A 400 16.08 3.55 0.67
N ARG A 401 15.66 3.86 -0.55
CA ARG A 401 14.86 3.01 -1.43
C ARG A 401 15.54 1.65 -1.67
N ASN A 402 16.83 1.63 -2.01
CA ASN A 402 17.55 0.38 -2.25
C ASN A 402 17.65 -0.52 -1.02
N ARG A 403 17.75 0.05 0.19
CA ARG A 403 17.69 -0.75 1.43
C ARG A 403 16.33 -1.42 1.61
N ALA A 404 15.25 -0.69 1.38
CA ALA A 404 13.89 -1.24 1.47
C ALA A 404 13.66 -2.37 0.45
N LEU A 405 14.07 -2.16 -0.81
CA LEU A 405 13.92 -3.19 -1.84
C LEU A 405 14.75 -4.44 -1.59
N ARG A 406 15.95 -4.31 -1.00
CA ARG A 406 16.72 -5.48 -0.58
C ARG A 406 15.95 -6.28 0.47
N MET A 407 15.30 -5.64 1.45
CA MET A 407 14.44 -6.35 2.41
C MET A 407 13.31 -7.11 1.70
N MET A 408 12.59 -6.45 0.79
CA MET A 408 11.52 -7.10 0.02
C MET A 408 12.02 -8.29 -0.80
N ARG A 409 13.18 -8.13 -1.46
CA ARG A 409 13.86 -9.21 -2.18
C ARG A 409 14.14 -10.39 -1.26
N LYS A 410 14.70 -10.19 -0.06
CA LYS A 410 14.96 -11.27 0.92
C LYS A 410 13.71 -12.10 1.30
N ALA A 411 12.52 -11.51 1.18
CA ALA A 411 11.23 -12.16 1.44
C ALA A 411 10.54 -12.74 0.20
N PHE A 412 11.12 -12.57 -1.00
CA PHE A 412 10.46 -12.87 -2.28
C PHE A 412 9.09 -12.17 -2.40
N ALA A 413 8.97 -10.98 -1.80
CA ALA A 413 7.71 -10.29 -1.66
C ALA A 413 7.49 -9.31 -2.81
N SER A 414 6.27 -9.26 -3.34
CA SER A 414 5.85 -8.20 -4.25
C SER A 414 5.44 -6.93 -3.49
N HIS A 415 5.23 -5.83 -4.21
CA HIS A 415 4.80 -4.53 -3.68
C HIS A 415 3.41 -4.13 -4.22
N VAL A 416 2.47 -3.76 -3.35
CA VAL A 416 1.21 -3.12 -3.74
C VAL A 416 1.12 -1.73 -3.12
N THR A 417 0.80 -0.71 -3.93
CA THR A 417 0.91 0.71 -3.55
C THR A 417 -0.11 1.60 -4.27
N GLY A 418 -0.27 2.86 -3.81
CA GLY A 418 -1.12 3.90 -4.41
C GLY A 418 -0.37 5.18 -4.83
N ASP A 419 -0.94 6.35 -4.49
CA ASP A 419 -0.42 7.74 -4.65
C ASP A 419 -0.12 8.24 -6.07
N GLN A 420 0.60 7.47 -6.87
CA GLN A 420 1.18 7.97 -8.11
C GLN A 420 0.14 8.29 -9.20
N HIS A 421 -1.14 7.96 -8.98
CA HIS A 421 -2.24 8.31 -9.88
C HIS A 421 -2.06 7.82 -11.32
N LEU A 422 -1.30 6.74 -11.46
CA LEU A 422 -0.96 6.12 -12.73
C LEU A 422 -0.83 4.63 -12.51
N GLY A 423 -1.93 3.91 -12.76
CA GLY A 423 -1.95 2.46 -12.66
C GLY A 423 -0.79 1.87 -13.46
N SER A 424 0.10 1.13 -12.80
CA SER A 424 1.32 0.64 -13.43
C SER A 424 1.86 -0.61 -12.75
N THR A 425 2.41 -1.52 -13.56
CA THR A 425 3.17 -2.66 -13.08
C THR A 425 4.61 -2.54 -13.57
N ILE A 426 5.53 -2.55 -12.62
CA ILE A 426 6.97 -2.54 -12.88
C ILE A 426 7.67 -3.64 -12.10
N GLN A 427 8.87 -4.00 -12.54
CA GLN A 427 9.84 -4.70 -11.73
C GLN A 427 10.97 -3.74 -11.36
N TYR A 428 11.29 -3.64 -10.07
CA TYR A 428 12.38 -2.81 -9.60
C TYR A 428 13.73 -3.40 -10.02
N GLY A 429 14.70 -2.52 -10.32
CA GLY A 429 16.11 -2.84 -10.35
C GLY A 429 16.86 -2.19 -9.20
N ILE A 430 17.68 -2.95 -8.48
CA ILE A 430 18.52 -2.54 -7.35
C ILE A 430 19.95 -2.37 -7.86
N ASP A 431 20.57 -3.49 -8.25
CA ASP A 431 21.95 -3.53 -8.74
C ASP A 431 21.94 -3.59 -10.29
N GLU A 432 21.04 -4.40 -10.86
CA GLU A 432 20.77 -4.53 -12.30
C GLU A 432 19.28 -4.31 -12.62
N PHE A 433 18.88 -4.35 -13.90
CA PHE A 433 17.46 -4.37 -14.27
C PHE A 433 16.83 -5.72 -13.93
N GLY A 434 15.59 -5.70 -13.41
CA GLY A 434 14.82 -6.92 -13.12
C GLY A 434 15.37 -7.80 -11.99
N ASP A 435 16.27 -7.29 -11.14
CA ASP A 435 16.84 -8.05 -10.02
C ASP A 435 16.10 -7.81 -8.68
N GLY A 436 15.04 -7.01 -8.69
CA GLY A 436 14.23 -6.66 -7.52
C GLY A 436 12.77 -7.10 -7.65
N PRO A 437 11.95 -6.73 -6.65
CA PRO A 437 10.53 -7.08 -6.61
C PRO A 437 9.68 -6.50 -7.75
N PHE A 438 8.62 -7.21 -8.10
CA PHE A 438 7.50 -6.65 -8.84
C PHE A 438 6.67 -5.70 -7.96
N ALA A 439 6.16 -4.64 -8.56
CA ALA A 439 5.33 -3.65 -7.92
C ALA A 439 4.09 -3.33 -8.75
N PHE A 440 2.99 -3.05 -8.05
CA PHE A 440 1.74 -2.62 -8.64
C PHE A 440 1.27 -1.31 -7.99
N VAL A 441 1.34 -0.23 -8.76
CA VAL A 441 0.59 0.99 -8.47
C VAL A 441 -0.84 0.74 -8.92
N VAL A 442 -1.74 0.74 -7.95
CA VAL A 442 -3.15 0.47 -8.21
C VAL A 442 -3.79 1.73 -8.80
N PRO A 443 -4.64 1.62 -9.84
CA PRO A 443 -5.35 2.78 -10.37
C PRO A 443 -6.17 3.50 -9.28
N SER A 444 -6.15 4.82 -9.27
CA SER A 444 -6.92 5.62 -8.32
C SER A 444 -8.42 5.47 -8.54
N VAL A 445 -9.21 5.43 -7.47
CA VAL A 445 -10.67 5.34 -7.55
C VAL A 445 -11.26 6.55 -8.29
N ALA A 446 -10.66 7.72 -8.11
CA ALA A 446 -10.98 8.92 -8.87
C ALA A 446 -9.75 9.84 -8.97
N ASN A 447 -9.16 9.85 -10.16
CA ASN A 447 -7.86 10.47 -10.40
C ASN A 447 -7.96 12.01 -10.59
N LEU A 448 -7.60 12.78 -9.56
CA LEU A 448 -7.53 14.24 -9.65
C LEU A 448 -6.22 14.75 -10.26
N TRP A 449 -5.12 14.01 -10.07
CA TRP A 449 -3.77 14.39 -10.52
C TRP A 449 -3.24 13.37 -11.53
N PRO A 450 -3.76 13.33 -12.76
CA PRO A 450 -3.38 12.31 -13.72
C PRO A 450 -1.91 12.47 -14.11
N ARG A 451 -1.05 11.61 -13.58
CA ARG A 451 0.30 11.42 -14.11
C ARG A 451 0.22 10.62 -15.41
N ARG A 452 1.24 10.71 -16.25
CA ARG A 452 1.39 9.94 -17.48
C ARG A 452 2.82 9.47 -17.65
N TRP A 453 3.03 8.47 -18.50
CA TRP A 453 4.33 7.90 -18.82
C TRP A 453 4.47 7.75 -20.33
N TYR A 454 5.12 8.75 -20.93
CA TYR A 454 5.50 8.79 -22.33
C TYR A 454 7.00 9.10 -22.42
N PRO A 455 7.89 8.14 -22.04
CA PRO A 455 9.32 8.37 -22.06
C PRO A 455 9.79 8.74 -23.48
N PRO A 456 10.76 9.69 -23.61
CA PRO A 456 11.28 10.10 -24.90
C PRO A 456 11.92 8.94 -25.67
N GLU A 457 12.60 8.03 -24.97
CA GLU A 457 13.16 6.81 -25.53
C GLU A 457 12.25 5.60 -25.32
N ALA A 458 12.32 4.64 -26.25
CA ALA A 458 11.70 3.33 -26.04
C ALA A 458 12.47 2.56 -24.98
N GLY A 459 11.77 1.75 -24.17
CA GLY A 459 12.43 0.90 -23.17
C GLY A 459 13.34 -0.14 -23.82
N ALA A 460 14.49 -0.38 -23.19
CA ALA A 460 15.40 -1.44 -23.60
C ALA A 460 14.83 -2.82 -23.23
N ASN A 461 15.29 -3.88 -23.90
CA ASN A 461 14.87 -5.28 -23.65
C ASN A 461 13.35 -5.51 -23.57
N ARG A 462 12.55 -4.64 -24.21
CA ARG A 462 11.09 -4.81 -24.27
C ARG A 462 10.72 -5.98 -25.19
N GLU A 463 9.64 -6.65 -24.82
CA GLU A 463 9.09 -7.75 -25.62
C GLU A 463 8.73 -7.30 -27.05
N PRO A 464 8.90 -8.15 -28.07
CA PRO A 464 8.48 -7.84 -29.43
C PRO A 464 6.99 -7.47 -29.50
N GLY A 465 6.70 -6.27 -29.99
CA GLY A 465 5.33 -5.75 -30.09
C GLY A 465 4.78 -5.07 -28.83
N ALA A 466 5.56 -5.04 -27.73
CA ALA A 466 5.19 -4.27 -26.54
C ALA A 466 5.17 -2.75 -26.83
N PRO A 467 4.35 -1.98 -26.08
CA PRO A 467 4.31 -0.52 -26.20
C PRO A 467 5.69 0.13 -26.09
N ARG A 468 5.85 1.33 -26.66
CA ARG A 468 7.12 2.10 -26.58
C ARG A 468 7.53 2.37 -25.14
N TYR A 469 6.57 2.57 -24.25
CA TYR A 469 6.80 2.88 -22.84
C TYR A 469 7.28 1.69 -21.99
N ALA A 470 7.20 0.47 -22.53
CA ALA A 470 7.51 -0.77 -21.82
C ALA A 470 8.98 -1.17 -21.99
N GLY A 471 9.49 -1.99 -21.08
CA GLY A 471 10.88 -2.41 -21.00
C GLY A 471 11.68 -1.66 -19.95
N GLU A 472 13.00 -1.76 -20.04
CA GLU A 472 13.95 -1.20 -19.09
C GLU A 472 14.11 0.31 -19.27
N HIS A 473 13.95 1.04 -18.16
CA HIS A 473 14.11 2.49 -18.06
C HIS A 473 14.80 2.89 -16.75
N PHE A 474 15.59 3.94 -16.81
CA PHE A 474 15.92 4.72 -15.62
C PHE A 474 14.79 5.72 -15.34
N ASP A 475 14.38 5.90 -14.10
CA ASP A 475 13.50 7.02 -13.69
C ASP A 475 14.28 8.36 -13.63
N GLY A 476 13.62 9.46 -13.25
CA GLY A 476 14.28 10.76 -13.12
C GLY A 476 15.33 10.85 -12.00
N PHE A 477 15.39 9.85 -11.11
CA PHE A 477 16.39 9.71 -10.05
C PHE A 477 17.53 8.75 -10.42
N GLY A 478 17.53 8.20 -11.64
CA GLY A 478 18.52 7.22 -12.07
C GLY A 478 18.26 5.82 -11.48
N ASN A 479 17.10 5.55 -10.89
CA ASN A 479 16.73 4.22 -10.44
C ASN A 479 16.36 3.33 -11.63
N ARG A 480 16.77 2.06 -11.58
CA ARG A 480 16.39 1.07 -12.59
C ARG A 480 14.96 0.57 -12.35
N MET A 481 14.18 0.51 -13.42
CA MET A 481 12.87 -0.11 -13.45
C MET A 481 12.59 -0.77 -14.80
N THR A 482 11.93 -1.93 -14.78
CA THR A 482 11.41 -2.59 -15.98
C THR A 482 9.89 -2.41 -16.00
N VAL A 483 9.38 -1.70 -16.99
CA VAL A 483 7.96 -1.35 -17.09
C VAL A 483 7.21 -2.42 -17.88
N HIS A 484 6.20 -3.04 -17.28
CA HIS A 484 5.40 -4.10 -17.90
C HIS A 484 4.06 -3.58 -18.45
N ALA A 485 3.38 -2.71 -17.69
CA ALA A 485 2.08 -2.17 -18.08
C ALA A 485 1.86 -0.79 -17.45
N VAL A 486 1.21 0.12 -18.19
CA VAL A 486 0.85 1.46 -17.72
C VAL A 486 -0.52 1.86 -18.28
N ALA A 487 -1.42 2.29 -17.40
CA ALA A 487 -2.72 2.84 -17.75
C ALA A 487 -2.57 4.34 -18.02
N ASN A 488 -2.00 4.73 -19.17
CA ASN A 488 -1.86 6.15 -19.50
C ASN A 488 -3.23 6.83 -19.72
N PRO A 489 -3.42 8.10 -19.28
CA PRO A 489 -4.60 8.90 -19.63
C PRO A 489 -4.83 8.97 -21.14
N VAL A 490 -6.00 8.53 -21.58
CA VAL A 490 -6.41 8.49 -22.99
C VAL A 490 -7.86 8.93 -23.14
N GLN A 491 -8.21 9.49 -24.30
CA GLN A 491 -9.59 9.81 -24.66
C GLN A 491 -10.40 8.51 -24.77
N SER A 492 -11.06 8.13 -23.68
CA SER A 492 -11.71 6.82 -23.51
C SER A 492 -13.00 6.69 -24.33
N GLY A 493 -13.63 7.82 -24.66
CA GLY A 493 -14.98 7.88 -25.23
C GLY A 493 -16.09 7.61 -24.21
N ALA A 494 -15.76 7.34 -22.94
CA ALA A 494 -16.71 7.15 -21.87
C ALA A 494 -17.07 8.50 -21.20
N VAL A 495 -18.23 8.57 -20.53
CA VAL A 495 -18.73 9.81 -19.90
C VAL A 495 -18.99 9.62 -18.39
N PRO A 496 -18.58 10.56 -17.52
CA PRO A 496 -17.98 11.85 -17.84
C PRO A 496 -16.47 11.74 -18.17
N SER A 497 -16.03 12.41 -19.23
CA SER A 497 -14.62 12.43 -19.65
C SER A 497 -13.69 12.96 -18.56
N ALA A 498 -14.14 13.98 -17.81
CA ALA A 498 -13.41 14.56 -16.67
C ALA A 498 -13.03 13.54 -15.59
N LEU A 499 -13.73 12.39 -15.54
CA LEU A 499 -13.37 11.25 -14.71
C LEU A 499 -12.64 10.18 -15.52
N TYR A 500 -13.27 9.65 -16.58
CA TYR A 500 -12.81 8.40 -17.21
C TYR A 500 -11.59 8.53 -18.10
N ASP A 501 -11.33 9.71 -18.68
CA ASP A 501 -10.12 9.93 -19.48
C ASP A 501 -8.85 10.01 -18.61
N ARG A 502 -9.02 10.10 -17.28
CA ARG A 502 -7.96 10.12 -16.28
C ARG A 502 -7.71 8.73 -15.67
N VAL A 503 -8.10 7.67 -16.37
CA VAL A 503 -7.86 6.24 -16.02
C VAL A 503 -8.18 5.81 -14.57
N PRO A 504 -9.31 6.23 -13.98
CA PRO A 504 -9.70 5.74 -12.67
C PRO A 504 -10.01 4.24 -12.70
N GLY A 505 -9.81 3.56 -11.59
CA GLY A 505 -10.00 2.11 -11.50
C GLY A 505 -9.82 1.55 -10.10
N TYR A 506 -9.52 0.24 -10.06
CA TYR A 506 -9.19 -0.52 -8.87
C TYR A 506 -8.26 -1.68 -9.24
N GLY A 507 -7.62 -2.28 -8.24
CA GLY A 507 -6.66 -3.38 -8.42
C GLY A 507 -7.18 -4.68 -7.80
N ILE A 508 -6.97 -5.80 -8.51
CA ILE A 508 -7.14 -7.15 -7.96
C ILE A 508 -5.79 -7.86 -8.05
N ILE A 509 -5.35 -8.43 -6.93
CA ILE A 509 -4.11 -9.19 -6.82
C ILE A 509 -4.48 -10.60 -6.41
N ARG A 510 -4.09 -11.58 -7.22
CA ARG A 510 -4.33 -13.00 -6.96
C ARG A 510 -3.02 -13.69 -6.63
N PHE A 511 -3.00 -14.40 -5.52
CA PHE A 511 -1.90 -15.27 -5.12
C PHE A 511 -2.35 -16.71 -5.25
N ASP A 512 -1.61 -17.53 -5.99
CA ASP A 512 -1.75 -18.97 -5.98
C ASP A 512 -0.64 -19.57 -5.12
N LYS A 513 -1.01 -20.10 -3.95
CA LYS A 513 -0.06 -20.61 -2.96
C LYS A 513 0.67 -21.87 -3.44
N LEU A 514 0.07 -22.66 -4.33
CA LEU A 514 0.68 -23.89 -4.82
C LEU A 514 1.64 -23.61 -5.98
N SER A 515 1.17 -22.93 -7.03
CA SER A 515 1.98 -22.63 -8.21
C SER A 515 2.97 -21.48 -7.98
N ARG A 516 2.78 -20.70 -6.90
CA ARG A 516 3.53 -19.49 -6.56
C ARG A 516 3.34 -18.36 -7.57
N ASN A 517 2.33 -18.46 -8.44
CA ASN A 517 2.03 -17.40 -9.38
C ASN A 517 1.28 -16.28 -8.67
N ILE A 518 1.63 -15.05 -9.04
CA ILE A 518 0.98 -13.82 -8.62
C ILE A 518 0.45 -13.15 -9.89
N VAL A 519 -0.80 -12.72 -9.83
CA VAL A 519 -1.45 -12.00 -10.93
C VAL A 519 -1.85 -10.61 -10.45
N PHE A 520 -1.37 -9.59 -11.13
CA PHE A 520 -1.87 -8.22 -10.97
C PHE A 520 -2.90 -7.92 -12.05
N GLU A 521 -4.03 -7.38 -11.64
CA GLU A 521 -5.14 -6.96 -12.51
C GLU A 521 -5.48 -5.51 -12.26
N ALA A 522 -5.51 -4.70 -13.32
CA ALA A 522 -5.90 -3.29 -13.26
C ALA A 522 -7.21 -3.07 -14.01
N TRP A 523 -8.29 -2.81 -13.27
CA TRP A 523 -9.63 -2.71 -13.82
C TRP A 523 -10.07 -1.25 -13.99
N PRO A 524 -10.53 -0.85 -15.19
CA PRO A 524 -11.14 0.46 -15.37
C PRO A 524 -12.43 0.57 -14.59
N ARG A 525 -12.62 1.71 -13.92
CA ARG A 525 -13.78 1.97 -13.07
C ARG A 525 -15.14 1.83 -13.77
N TRP A 526 -15.21 2.10 -15.06
CA TRP A 526 -16.44 2.07 -15.86
C TRP A 526 -16.75 0.70 -16.48
N VAL A 527 -15.88 -0.29 -16.30
CA VAL A 527 -16.08 -1.65 -16.81
C VAL A 527 -16.83 -2.47 -15.76
N ASP A 528 -17.93 -3.09 -16.17
CA ASP A 528 -18.61 -4.11 -15.37
C ASP A 528 -17.86 -5.45 -15.51
N PRO A 529 -17.20 -5.96 -14.45
CA PRO A 529 -16.41 -7.18 -14.53
C PRO A 529 -17.26 -8.43 -14.78
N SER A 530 -18.59 -8.37 -14.60
CA SER A 530 -19.49 -9.48 -14.90
C SER A 530 -19.82 -9.63 -16.39
N SER A 531 -19.48 -8.62 -17.20
CA SER A 531 -19.72 -8.62 -18.64
C SER A 531 -18.78 -9.59 -19.37
N LEU A 532 -19.28 -10.29 -20.40
CA LEU A 532 -18.46 -11.16 -21.25
C LEU A 532 -17.38 -10.38 -22.03
N ASP A 533 -17.64 -9.09 -22.29
CA ASP A 533 -16.73 -8.19 -22.99
C ASP A 533 -15.88 -7.36 -22.02
N ALA A 534 -15.90 -7.68 -20.71
CA ALA A 534 -15.09 -6.98 -19.73
C ALA A 534 -13.59 -7.08 -20.07
N ARG A 535 -12.91 -5.94 -19.97
CA ARG A 535 -11.47 -5.82 -20.24
C ARG A 535 -10.83 -4.96 -19.16
N GLN A 536 -9.68 -5.41 -18.70
CA GLN A 536 -8.75 -4.62 -17.89
C GLN A 536 -8.13 -3.51 -18.74
N PHE A 537 -7.37 -2.61 -18.10
CA PHE A 537 -6.49 -1.71 -18.85
C PHE A 537 -5.50 -2.53 -19.69
N TYR A 538 -5.08 -1.97 -20.83
CA TYR A 538 -4.14 -2.64 -21.72
C TYR A 538 -2.83 -2.98 -20.99
N GLY A 539 -2.33 -4.20 -21.20
CA GLY A 539 -1.12 -4.71 -20.54
C GLY A 539 -1.41 -5.59 -19.33
N TRP A 540 -2.64 -5.60 -18.80
CA TRP A 540 -3.07 -6.49 -17.73
C TRP A 540 -4.02 -7.59 -18.24
N PRO A 541 -4.06 -8.77 -17.57
CA PRO A 541 -3.34 -9.11 -16.34
C PRO A 541 -1.83 -9.31 -16.55
N VAL A 542 -1.03 -8.93 -15.55
CA VAL A 542 0.42 -9.23 -15.49
C VAL A 542 0.62 -10.41 -14.55
N THR A 543 1.19 -11.50 -15.05
CA THR A 543 1.46 -12.73 -14.27
C THR A 543 2.95 -12.95 -14.14
N PHE A 544 3.41 -13.25 -12.93
CA PHE A 544 4.80 -13.58 -12.61
C PHE A 544 4.83 -14.59 -11.46
N ASN A 545 5.96 -15.26 -11.28
CA ASN A 545 6.15 -16.19 -10.17
C ASN A 545 6.76 -15.46 -8.97
N GLN A 546 6.45 -15.91 -7.75
CA GLN A 546 7.04 -15.39 -6.51
C GLN A 546 8.57 -15.32 -6.58
N PHE A 547 9.19 -16.34 -7.19
CA PHE A 547 10.64 -16.44 -7.34
C PHE A 547 11.25 -15.40 -8.29
N ASP A 548 10.43 -14.73 -9.11
CA ASP A 548 10.87 -13.63 -9.99
C ASP A 548 11.14 -12.34 -9.19
N ASN A 549 10.66 -12.24 -7.94
CA ASN A 549 11.02 -11.14 -7.03
C ASN A 549 12.45 -11.25 -6.46
N TYR A 550 13.17 -12.32 -6.80
CA TYR A 550 14.54 -12.59 -6.36
C TYR A 550 15.43 -12.90 -7.57
N GLY A 551 15.80 -11.82 -8.27
CA GLY A 551 16.77 -11.86 -9.35
C GLY A 551 18.18 -11.44 -8.91
N GLY A 552 19.08 -11.40 -9.89
CA GLY A 552 20.47 -10.96 -9.71
C GLY A 552 21.42 -12.04 -9.18
N GLU A 553 20.98 -13.31 -9.09
CA GLU A 553 21.85 -14.39 -8.64
C GLU A 553 23.03 -14.61 -9.59
N VAL A 554 24.17 -15.01 -9.03
CA VAL A 554 25.40 -15.31 -9.80
C VAL A 554 25.77 -16.79 -9.77
N GLY A 555 25.03 -17.59 -9.00
CA GLY A 555 25.29 -19.02 -8.86
C GLY A 555 24.26 -19.71 -7.98
N TYR A 556 24.52 -21.00 -7.74
CA TYR A 556 23.62 -21.87 -7.01
C TYR A 556 24.39 -22.76 -6.03
N LEU A 557 23.78 -23.04 -4.88
CA LEU A 557 24.22 -24.12 -4.01
C LEU A 557 23.83 -25.49 -4.61
N PRO A 558 24.36 -26.61 -4.08
CA PRO A 558 23.90 -27.95 -4.41
C PRO A 558 22.37 -28.06 -4.31
N MET A 559 21.79 -28.88 -5.18
CA MET A 559 20.36 -29.13 -5.15
C MET A 559 20.00 -29.89 -3.87
N LEU A 560 19.03 -29.37 -3.13
CA LEU A 560 18.47 -30.02 -1.96
C LEU A 560 17.44 -31.05 -2.39
N GLU A 561 17.54 -32.27 -1.87
CA GLU A 561 16.54 -33.33 -2.03
C GLU A 561 15.89 -33.57 -0.67
N ILE A 562 14.62 -33.21 -0.55
CA ILE A 562 13.89 -33.08 0.71
C ILE A 562 12.96 -34.28 0.88
N PHE A 563 13.09 -34.97 2.00
CA PHE A 563 12.30 -36.14 2.35
C PHE A 563 11.68 -36.00 3.75
N GLY A 564 10.42 -36.40 3.88
CA GLY A 564 9.71 -36.44 5.17
C GLY A 564 9.02 -35.14 5.60
N LEU A 565 9.14 -34.07 4.81
CA LEU A 565 8.42 -32.80 5.05
C LEU A 565 8.03 -32.15 3.72
N GLU A 566 6.76 -31.78 3.59
CA GLU A 566 6.25 -31.06 2.41
C GLU A 566 6.45 -29.55 2.59
N SER A 567 6.93 -28.89 1.54
CA SER A 567 7.11 -27.43 1.46
C SER A 567 7.75 -26.80 2.72
N PRO A 568 8.95 -27.25 3.16
CA PRO A 568 9.61 -26.66 4.33
C PRO A 568 10.02 -25.21 4.08
N VAL A 569 10.22 -24.46 5.15
CA VAL A 569 10.88 -23.15 5.11
C VAL A 569 12.39 -23.35 5.11
N LEU A 570 13.07 -22.69 4.17
CA LEU A 570 14.53 -22.62 4.10
C LEU A 570 14.99 -21.20 4.43
N GLN A 571 15.96 -21.08 5.31
CA GLN A 571 16.74 -19.88 5.60
C GLN A 571 18.19 -20.09 5.19
N LEU A 572 18.74 -19.16 4.41
CA LEU A 572 20.12 -19.17 3.93
C LEU A 572 20.92 -18.07 4.60
N ILE A 573 22.09 -18.42 5.15
CA ILE A 573 22.95 -17.51 5.93
C ILE A 573 24.37 -17.53 5.35
N ASP A 574 24.99 -16.37 5.16
CA ASP A 574 26.42 -16.25 4.86
C ASP A 574 27.23 -16.38 6.16
N GLU A 575 28.08 -17.41 6.25
CA GLU A 575 28.84 -17.74 7.46
C GLU A 575 29.92 -16.72 7.82
N ARG A 576 30.31 -15.85 6.88
CA ARG A 576 31.31 -14.81 7.12
C ARG A 576 30.69 -13.58 7.77
N THR A 577 29.45 -13.24 7.42
CA THR A 577 28.78 -12.02 7.87
C THR A 577 27.68 -12.28 8.90
N ASP A 578 27.28 -13.53 9.11
CA ASP A 578 26.04 -13.93 9.80
C ASP A 578 24.78 -13.29 9.19
N GLU A 579 24.87 -12.80 7.95
CA GLU A 579 23.74 -12.19 7.28
C GLU A 579 22.81 -13.27 6.73
N ILE A 580 21.52 -13.17 7.09
CA ILE A 580 20.46 -13.92 6.43
C ILE A 580 20.29 -13.35 5.02
N ILE A 581 20.62 -14.16 4.02
CA ILE A 581 20.54 -13.81 2.61
C ILE A 581 19.09 -13.83 2.16
N TYR A 582 18.32 -14.85 2.56
CA TYR A 582 16.86 -14.88 2.41
C TYR A 582 16.25 -16.00 3.26
N THR A 583 14.93 -15.92 3.43
CA THR A 583 14.10 -17.03 3.95
C THR A 583 12.90 -17.22 3.03
N VAL A 584 12.54 -18.47 2.71
CA VAL A 584 11.42 -18.78 1.80
C VAL A 584 10.80 -20.15 2.10
N ARG A 585 9.49 -20.28 1.90
CA ARG A 585 8.82 -21.59 1.84
C ARG A 585 9.11 -22.25 0.49
N VAL A 586 9.77 -23.40 0.53
CA VAL A 586 10.14 -24.16 -0.65
C VAL A 586 8.88 -24.74 -1.32
N PRO A 587 8.72 -24.67 -2.65
CA PRO A 587 7.48 -25.11 -3.33
C PRO A 587 7.44 -26.62 -3.66
N SER A 588 8.52 -27.36 -3.47
CA SER A 588 8.59 -28.77 -3.88
C SER A 588 9.54 -29.60 -3.01
N SER A 589 9.63 -30.91 -3.29
CA SER A 589 10.61 -31.81 -2.65
C SER A 589 12.05 -31.60 -3.13
N THR A 590 12.27 -30.72 -4.12
CA THR A 590 13.62 -30.29 -4.49
C THR A 590 13.72 -28.77 -4.53
N PHE A 591 14.90 -28.25 -4.21
CA PHE A 591 15.15 -26.82 -4.24
C PHE A 591 16.62 -26.52 -4.46
N ARG A 592 16.90 -25.54 -5.31
CA ARG A 592 18.27 -25.09 -5.59
C ARG A 592 18.46 -23.67 -5.06
N PRO A 593 19.11 -23.48 -3.91
CA PRO A 593 19.31 -22.15 -3.35
C PRO A 593 20.13 -21.25 -4.27
N LYS A 594 19.65 -20.02 -4.49
CA LYS A 594 20.32 -18.98 -5.29
C LYS A 594 21.30 -18.19 -4.43
N ILE A 595 22.46 -17.78 -4.96
CA ILE A 595 23.48 -17.04 -4.21
C ILE A 595 24.03 -15.83 -4.97
N PHE A 596 24.54 -14.85 -4.23
CA PHE A 596 25.16 -13.61 -4.73
C PHE A 596 26.69 -13.58 -4.58
N ASP A 597 27.26 -14.39 -3.70
CA ASP A 597 28.72 -14.51 -3.53
C ASP A 597 29.16 -15.96 -3.77
N THR A 598 29.89 -16.18 -4.87
CA THR A 598 30.37 -17.51 -5.28
C THR A 598 31.54 -18.03 -4.42
N GLN A 599 32.18 -17.15 -3.65
CA GLN A 599 33.32 -17.47 -2.78
C GLN A 599 32.90 -17.65 -1.32
N ALA A 600 31.70 -17.21 -0.96
CA ALA A 600 31.15 -17.39 0.38
C ALA A 600 30.87 -18.86 0.69
N THR A 601 30.82 -19.14 1.99
CA THR A 601 30.36 -20.40 2.56
C THR A 601 29.08 -20.12 3.32
N TYR A 602 28.10 -21.02 3.22
CA TYR A 602 26.75 -20.79 3.66
C TYR A 602 26.28 -21.85 4.64
N THR A 603 25.43 -21.41 5.56
CA THR A 603 24.60 -22.26 6.41
C THR A 603 23.17 -22.29 5.85
N ILE A 604 22.62 -23.48 5.71
CA ILE A 604 21.21 -23.73 5.36
C ILE A 604 20.49 -24.23 6.62
N ILE A 605 19.46 -23.51 7.04
CA ILE A 605 18.50 -23.96 8.05
C ILE A 605 17.19 -24.27 7.32
N ILE A 606 16.68 -25.49 7.44
CA ILE A 606 15.48 -25.93 6.71
C ILE A 606 14.56 -26.74 7.61
N GLY A 607 13.25 -26.52 7.52
CA GLY A 607 12.24 -27.24 8.31
C GLY A 607 10.91 -26.52 8.42
N GLU A 608 10.08 -26.89 9.41
CA GLU A 608 8.86 -26.14 9.73
C GLU A 608 9.07 -25.28 10.99
N PRO A 609 9.07 -23.94 10.88
CA PRO A 609 9.28 -23.05 12.00
C PRO A 609 8.30 -23.31 13.15
N GLY A 610 8.79 -23.25 14.39
CA GLY A 610 7.99 -23.56 15.58
C GLY A 610 7.81 -25.04 15.88
N THR A 611 8.40 -25.94 15.07
CA THR A 611 8.39 -27.39 15.31
C THR A 611 9.79 -27.94 15.59
N PRO A 612 9.91 -29.17 16.15
CA PRO A 612 11.21 -29.86 16.27
C PRO A 612 11.81 -30.28 14.92
N SER A 613 11.05 -30.20 13.82
CA SER A 613 11.44 -30.64 12.49
C SER A 613 12.29 -29.59 11.78
N MET A 614 13.49 -29.33 12.32
CA MET A 614 14.49 -28.43 11.75
C MET A 614 15.79 -29.20 11.48
N ARG A 615 16.52 -28.80 10.44
CA ARG A 615 17.85 -29.30 10.07
C ARG A 615 18.77 -28.14 9.74
N THR A 616 20.05 -28.30 10.07
CA THR A 616 21.08 -27.29 9.81
C THR A 616 22.25 -27.93 9.08
N PHE A 617 22.68 -27.31 8.00
CA PHE A 617 23.83 -27.72 7.20
C PHE A 617 24.78 -26.54 7.06
N THR A 618 25.98 -26.67 7.58
CA THR A 618 27.03 -25.64 7.53
C THR A 618 28.09 -26.00 6.49
N GLY A 619 28.92 -25.05 6.09
CA GLY A 619 30.04 -25.31 5.19
C GLY A 619 29.63 -25.48 3.73
N ILE A 620 28.40 -25.13 3.36
CA ILE A 620 27.87 -25.34 2.01
C ILE A 620 28.45 -24.27 1.09
N ARG A 621 28.98 -24.69 -0.05
CA ARG A 621 29.59 -23.80 -1.06
C ARG A 621 28.83 -23.87 -2.37
N MET A 622 29.10 -22.93 -3.27
CA MET A 622 28.58 -22.97 -4.63
C MET A 622 28.85 -24.33 -5.28
N ALA A 623 27.84 -24.89 -5.95
CA ALA A 623 27.98 -26.13 -6.70
C ALA A 623 28.96 -25.93 -7.86
N THR A 624 29.88 -26.88 -8.04
CA THR A 624 30.83 -26.92 -9.16
C THR A 624 30.30 -27.66 -10.39
N GLY A 625 29.18 -28.37 -10.25
CA GLY A 625 28.44 -28.97 -11.36
C GLY A 625 26.97 -29.27 -11.00
N ASP A 626 26.14 -29.50 -12.03
CA ASP A 626 24.69 -29.68 -11.87
C ASP A 626 24.26 -30.98 -11.18
N GLY A 627 25.19 -31.89 -10.92
CA GLY A 627 24.94 -33.17 -10.24
C GLY A 627 25.11 -33.13 -8.72
N GLU A 628 25.57 -32.03 -8.14
CA GLU A 628 25.77 -31.96 -6.68
C GLU A 628 24.44 -31.92 -5.92
N ARG A 629 24.31 -32.78 -4.91
CA ARG A 629 23.10 -32.98 -4.12
C ARG A 629 23.38 -32.95 -2.62
N VAL A 630 22.43 -32.44 -1.85
CA VAL A 630 22.39 -32.56 -0.38
C VAL A 630 21.04 -33.14 0.00
N GLU A 631 21.05 -34.33 0.61
CA GLU A 631 19.83 -34.96 1.13
C GLU A 631 19.43 -34.30 2.45
N VAL A 632 18.16 -33.93 2.56
CA VAL A 632 17.55 -33.37 3.77
C VAL A 632 16.46 -34.33 4.23
N VAL A 633 16.71 -35.06 5.32
CA VAL A 633 15.78 -36.06 5.86
C VAL A 633 15.24 -35.61 7.22
N PHE A 634 13.92 -35.43 7.30
CA PHE A 634 13.19 -34.98 8.49
C PHE A 634 12.72 -36.10 9.41
#